data_AF-V4NKW5-F1
#
_entry.id   AF-V4NKW5-F1
#
_cell.length_a   1.000
_cell.length_b   1.000
_cell.length_c   1.000
_cell.angle_alpha   90.00
_cell.angle_beta   90.00
_cell.angle_gamma   90.00
#
_symmetry.space_group_name_H-M   'P 1'
#
loop_
_entity.id
_entity.type
_entity.pdbx_description
1 polymer ?
#
loop_
_entity_poly.entity_id
_entity_poly.type
_entity_poly.pdbx_seq_one_letter_code
_entity_poly.pdbx_strand_id
1 'polypeptide(L)'
;MPVNPDHPNLGPSLDDFLREEGILEEATAYAVKSVIAWQLQEEMKKNKLTKVEMAKRMNTTRSQLDRVLNPEDGNVTLETLYRAARAVGRKVQFQLI
;
A
#
# COMPACT_ATOMS: atom_id res chain seq x y z
N MET A 1 -29.72 8.87 8.83
CA MET A 1 -28.36 8.63 9.35
C MET A 1 -28.41 8.78 10.85
N PRO A 2 -28.03 7.76 11.64
CA PRO A 2 -28.03 7.88 13.09
C PRO A 2 -26.92 8.86 13.50
N VAL A 3 -27.32 9.96 14.13
CA VAL A 3 -26.42 10.98 14.67
C VAL A 3 -25.80 10.41 15.95
N ASN A 4 -24.49 10.56 16.13
CA ASN A 4 -23.87 10.20 17.40
C ASN A 4 -24.48 11.08 18.52
N PRO A 5 -25.14 10.52 19.54
CA PRO A 5 -25.82 11.30 20.57
C PRO A 5 -24.86 12.16 21.42
N ASP A 6 -23.58 11.77 21.50
CA ASP A 6 -22.55 12.52 22.22
C ASP A 6 -21.94 13.66 21.36
N HIS A 7 -22.07 13.56 20.03
CA HIS A 7 -21.55 14.54 19.07
C HIS A 7 -22.56 14.82 17.94
N PRO A 8 -23.56 15.69 18.18
CA PRO A 8 -24.69 15.90 17.27
C PRO A 8 -24.33 16.53 15.91
N ASN A 9 -23.10 17.05 15.77
CA ASN A 9 -22.58 17.58 14.50
C ASN A 9 -21.57 16.63 13.83
N LEU A 10 -21.24 15.50 14.46
CA LEU A 10 -20.31 14.52 13.93
C LEU A 10 -21.13 13.49 13.14
N GLY A 11 -20.94 13.49 11.83
CA GLY A 11 -21.49 12.46 10.96
C GLY A 11 -20.91 11.07 11.23
N PRO A 12 -21.40 10.05 10.51
CA PRO A 12 -20.81 8.71 10.54
C PRO A 12 -19.31 8.75 10.19
N SER A 13 -18.57 7.74 10.62
CA SER A 13 -17.13 7.66 10.31
C SER A 13 -16.90 7.47 8.81
N LEU A 14 -15.67 7.72 8.33
CA LEU A 14 -15.31 7.42 6.95
C LEU A 14 -15.54 5.94 6.62
N ASP A 15 -15.23 5.04 7.54
CA ASP A 15 -15.42 3.60 7.36
C ASP A 15 -16.90 3.24 7.24
N ASP A 16 -17.77 3.92 7.99
CA ASP A 16 -19.22 3.72 7.89
C ASP A 16 -19.74 4.21 6.53
N PHE A 17 -19.29 5.39 6.08
CA PHE A 17 -19.61 5.89 4.75
C PHE A 17 -19.14 4.93 3.65
N LEU A 18 -17.89 4.49 3.69
CA LEU A 18 -17.35 3.57 2.68
C LEU A 18 -18.05 2.19 2.71
N ARG A 19 -18.54 1.76 3.87
CA ARG A 19 -19.34 0.54 4.01
C ARG A 19 -20.74 0.70 3.43
N GLU A 20 -21.39 1.85 3.65
CA GLU A 20 -22.68 2.19 3.04
C GLU A 20 -22.57 2.23 1.51
N GLU A 21 -21.46 2.76 0.98
CA GLU A 21 -21.16 2.78 -0.46
C GLU A 21 -20.71 1.40 -1.01
N GLY A 22 -20.48 0.40 -0.15
CA GLY A 22 -20.08 -0.95 -0.55
C GLY A 22 -18.65 -1.05 -1.10
N ILE A 23 -17.78 -0.09 -0.78
CA ILE A 23 -16.41 0.02 -1.30
C ILE A 23 -15.33 -0.05 -0.22
N LEU A 24 -15.69 -0.30 1.05
CA LEU A 24 -14.77 -0.30 2.18
C LEU A 24 -13.58 -1.25 1.95
N GLU A 25 -13.83 -2.48 1.48
CA GLU A 25 -12.79 -3.48 1.26
C GLU A 25 -11.82 -3.05 0.14
N GLU A 26 -12.34 -2.53 -0.97
CA GLU A 26 -11.53 -2.04 -2.09
C GLU A 26 -10.69 -0.83 -1.68
N ALA A 27 -11.31 0.14 -1.00
CA ALA A 27 -10.63 1.33 -0.51
C ALA A 27 -9.52 0.96 0.49
N THR A 28 -9.78 0.01 1.38
CA THR A 28 -8.79 -0.50 2.35
C THR A 28 -7.64 -1.18 1.62
N ALA A 29 -7.91 -2.05 0.64
CA ALA A 29 -6.87 -2.70 -0.15
C ALA A 29 -6.02 -1.69 -0.93
N TYR A 30 -6.64 -0.67 -1.52
CA TYR A 30 -5.95 0.42 -2.20
C TYR A 30 -5.07 1.23 -1.24
N ALA A 31 -5.59 1.57 -0.06
CA ALA A 31 -4.84 2.30 0.97
C ALA A 31 -3.61 1.52 1.43
N VAL A 32 -3.74 0.21 1.68
CA VAL A 32 -2.62 -0.66 2.07
C VAL A 32 -1.55 -0.68 0.97
N LYS A 33 -1.94 -0.88 -0.30
CA LYS A 33 -1.00 -0.82 -1.44
C LYS A 33 -0.28 0.53 -1.51
N SER A 34 -1.02 1.62 -1.34
CA SER A 34 -0.49 2.99 -1.41
C SER A 34 0.56 3.25 -0.32
N VAL A 35 0.29 2.81 0.91
CA VAL A 35 1.23 2.95 2.02
C VAL A 35 2.50 2.14 1.77
N ILE A 36 2.38 0.89 1.29
CA ILE A 36 3.55 0.05 1.00
C ILE A 36 4.41 0.65 -0.13
N ALA A 37 3.78 1.10 -1.22
CA ALA A 37 4.46 1.74 -2.35
C ALA A 37 5.23 2.99 -1.88
N TRP A 38 4.57 3.85 -1.10
CA TRP A 38 5.19 5.04 -0.51
C TRP A 38 6.38 4.68 0.40
N GLN A 39 6.24 3.69 1.29
CA GLN A 39 7.34 3.25 2.15
C GLN A 39 8.54 2.75 1.34
N LEU A 40 8.31 1.97 0.29
CA LEU A 40 9.38 1.51 -0.60
C LEU A 40 10.08 2.68 -1.29
N GLN A 41 9.32 3.66 -1.80
CA GLN A 41 9.88 4.85 -2.44
C GLN A 41 10.70 5.69 -1.46
N GLU A 42 10.25 5.86 -0.22
CA GLU A 42 10.99 6.58 0.81
C GLU A 42 12.30 5.87 1.17
N GLU A 43 12.29 4.54 1.30
CA GLU A 43 13.50 3.77 1.55
C GLU A 43 14.45 3.78 0.34
N MET A 44 13.93 3.80 -0.89
CA MET A 44 14.75 4.01 -2.08
C MET A 44 15.43 5.38 -2.03
N LYS A 45 14.71 6.46 -1.68
CA LYS A 45 15.29 7.81 -1.54
C LYS A 45 16.38 7.85 -0.47
N LYS A 46 16.11 7.31 0.73
CA LYS A 46 17.09 7.26 1.84
C LYS A 46 18.37 6.54 1.45
N ASN A 47 18.23 5.43 0.72
CA ASN A 47 19.35 4.61 0.26
C ASN A 47 19.96 5.09 -1.07
N LYS A 48 19.50 6.22 -1.63
CA LYS A 48 19.90 6.75 -2.94
C LYS A 48 19.79 5.70 -4.07
N LEU A 49 18.76 4.87 -3.98
CA LEU A 49 18.52 3.75 -4.89
C LEU A 49 17.73 4.22 -6.11
N THR A 50 18.32 4.06 -7.29
CA THR A 50 17.58 4.31 -8.54
C THR A 50 16.61 3.16 -8.82
N LYS A 51 15.59 3.43 -9.64
CA LYS A 51 14.63 2.42 -10.09
C LYS A 51 15.31 1.26 -10.85
N VAL A 52 16.37 1.54 -11.60
CA VAL A 52 17.16 0.52 -12.32
C VAL A 52 17.87 -0.37 -11.32
N GLU A 53 18.51 0.22 -10.31
CA GLU A 53 19.23 -0.54 -9.29
C GLU A 53 18.28 -1.37 -8.41
N MET A 54 17.14 -0.81 -8.03
CA MET A 54 16.08 -1.53 -7.31
C MET A 54 15.59 -2.75 -8.10
N ALA A 55 15.29 -2.58 -9.39
CA ALA A 55 14.84 -3.68 -10.25
C ALA A 55 15.90 -4.79 -10.36
N LYS A 56 17.19 -4.42 -10.47
CA LYS A 56 18.30 -5.38 -10.45
C LYS A 56 18.37 -6.15 -9.13
N ARG A 57 18.29 -5.47 -7.98
CA ARG A 57 18.30 -6.11 -6.65
C ARG A 57 17.13 -7.06 -6.43
N MET A 58 15.97 -6.75 -7.00
CA MET A 58 14.78 -7.60 -6.96
C MET A 58 14.80 -8.76 -7.98
N ASN A 59 15.79 -8.79 -8.87
CA ASN A 59 15.85 -9.70 -10.02
C ASN A 59 14.56 -9.63 -10.88
N THR A 60 14.18 -8.41 -11.26
CA THR A 60 12.92 -8.12 -11.96
C THR A 60 13.13 -7.02 -13.01
N THR A 61 12.12 -6.77 -13.86
CA THR A 61 12.17 -5.67 -14.84
C THR A 61 11.72 -4.34 -14.22
N ARG A 62 12.03 -3.22 -14.87
CA ARG A 62 11.50 -1.90 -14.46
C ARG A 62 9.97 -1.86 -14.47
N SER A 63 9.33 -2.50 -15.45
CA SER A 63 7.87 -2.54 -15.56
C SER A 63 7.20 -3.40 -14.49
N GLN A 64 7.87 -4.46 -14.03
CA GLN A 64 7.40 -5.24 -12.88
C GLN A 64 7.56 -4.46 -11.57
N LEU A 65 8.67 -3.73 -11.41
CA LEU A 65 8.85 -2.82 -10.28
C LEU A 65 7.81 -1.69 -10.27
N ASP A 66 7.41 -1.19 -11.44
CA ASP A 66 6.36 -0.17 -11.57
C ASP A 66 5.06 -0.57 -10.88
N ARG A 67 4.61 -1.80 -11.09
CA ARG A 67 3.42 -2.37 -10.43
C ARG A 67 3.51 -2.41 -8.91
N VAL A 68 4.72 -2.44 -8.36
CA VAL A 68 4.95 -2.43 -6.90
C VAL A 68 4.95 -1.00 -6.36
N LEU A 69 5.47 -0.05 -7.13
CA LEU A 69 5.63 1.35 -6.72
C LEU A 69 4.41 2.20 -7.07
N ASN A 70 3.49 1.71 -7.90
CA ASN A 70 2.25 2.37 -8.25
C ASN A 70 1.04 1.55 -7.77
N PRO A 71 0.27 2.03 -6.78
CA PRO A 71 -0.88 1.29 -6.24
C PRO A 71 -2.03 1.09 -7.23
N GLU A 72 -2.07 1.86 -8.33
CA GLU A 72 -3.04 1.73 -9.42
C GLU A 72 -2.66 0.61 -10.40
N ASP A 73 -1.39 0.22 -10.45
CA ASP A 73 -0.87 -0.72 -11.44
C ASP A 73 -1.01 -2.19 -11.01
N GLY A 74 -2.21 -2.73 -11.21
CA GLY A 74 -2.47 -4.18 -11.17
C GLY A 74 -2.26 -4.84 -9.80
N ASN A 75 -2.14 -6.18 -9.82
CA ASN A 75 -1.99 -7.00 -8.62
C ASN A 75 -0.52 -7.29 -8.34
N VAL A 76 -0.13 -7.15 -7.06
CA VAL A 76 1.20 -7.49 -6.55
C VAL A 76 1.10 -8.72 -5.67
N THR A 77 1.98 -9.71 -5.89
CA THR A 77 2.00 -10.92 -5.05
C THR A 77 2.78 -10.68 -3.76
N LEU A 78 2.49 -11.46 -2.71
CA LEU A 78 3.26 -11.43 -1.46
C LEU A 78 4.76 -11.66 -1.71
N GLU A 79 5.11 -12.59 -2.60
CA GLU A 79 6.50 -12.84 -2.98
C GLU A 79 7.18 -11.58 -3.56
N THR A 80 6.46 -10.82 -4.38
CA THR A 80 6.97 -9.59 -4.98
C THR A 80 7.23 -8.53 -3.90
N LEU A 81 6.32 -8.39 -2.93
CA LEU A 81 6.49 -7.50 -1.78
C LEU A 81 7.70 -7.91 -0.92
N TYR A 82 7.90 -9.20 -0.67
CA TYR A 82 9.09 -9.70 0.04
C TYR A 82 10.39 -9.34 -0.68
N ARG A 83 10.46 -9.54 -2.00
CA ARG A 83 11.64 -9.17 -2.79
C ARG A 83 11.91 -7.66 -2.75
N ALA A 84 10.85 -6.84 -2.88
CA ALA A 84 10.96 -5.39 -2.80
C ALA A 84 11.48 -4.93 -1.44
N ALA A 85 10.89 -5.40 -0.35
CA ALA A 85 11.34 -5.06 1.00
C ALA A 85 12.80 -5.47 1.23
N ARG A 86 13.19 -6.68 0.82
CA ARG A 86 14.59 -7.13 0.93
C ARG A 86 15.56 -6.26 0.14
N ALA A 87 15.18 -5.80 -1.06
CA ALA A 87 16.02 -4.97 -1.91
C ALA A 87 16.36 -3.60 -1.29
N VAL A 88 15.49 -3.09 -0.40
CA VAL A 88 15.71 -1.89 0.42
C VAL A 88 16.18 -2.17 1.86
N GLY A 89 16.50 -3.42 2.19
CA GLY A 89 17.00 -3.80 3.52
C GLY A 89 15.92 -3.88 4.61
N ARG A 90 14.65 -4.03 4.23
CA ARG A 90 13.48 -4.16 5.11
C ARG A 90 12.91 -5.58 5.08
N LYS A 91 11.93 -5.84 5.94
CA LYS A 91 11.14 -7.08 6.00
C LYS A 91 9.66 -6.73 5.98
N VAL A 92 8.83 -7.60 5.43
CA VAL A 92 7.38 -7.50 5.52
C VAL A 92 6.88 -8.48 6.56
N GLN A 93 5.88 -8.07 7.33
CA GLN A 93 5.17 -8.91 8.29
C GLN A 93 3.68 -8.80 7.99
N PHE A 94 3.01 -9.94 7.95
CA PHE A 94 1.56 -10.03 7.78
C PHE A 94 0.97 -10.76 8.98
N GLN A 95 -0.22 -10.34 9.38
CA GLN A 95 -1.02 -10.99 10.41
C GLN A 95 -2.46 -11.07 9.91
N LEU A 96 -3.07 -12.24 10.07
CA LEU A 96 -4.52 -12.38 9.96
C LEU A 96 -5.12 -11.97 11.30
N ILE A 97 -6.06 -11.02 11.27
CA ILE A 97 -6.75 -10.47 12.44
C ILE A 97 -8.16 -11.06 12.57
#